data_AF-S4PFJ9-F1
#
_entry.id   AF-S4PFJ9-F1
#
_cell.length_a   1.000
_cell.length_b   1.000
_cell.length_c   1.000
_cell.angle_alpha   90.00
_cell.angle_beta   90.00
_cell.angle_gamma   90.00
#
_symmetry.space_group_name_H-M   'P 1'
#
loop_
_entity.id
_entity.type
_entity.pdbx_description
1 polymer ?
#
loop_
_entity_poly.entity_id
_entity_poly.type
_entity_poly.pdbx_seq_one_letter_code
_entity_poly.pdbx_strand_id
1 'polypeptide(L)'
;MQLERLIKEGRVKPAVLQIEIHPQIIQTELVSYAQSQGVVVMGYSPFGSLVMRYGIDFPGPKIDNPTLLEIATKYSKTTPQVVLRWLVDRNIIPIPKTVKYSRLKE
;
A
#
# COMPACT_ATOMS: atom_id res chain seq x y z
N MET A 1 -11.86 -15.55 9.69
CA MET A 1 -11.05 -15.06 8.54
C MET A 1 -9.89 -16.01 8.24
N GLN A 2 -9.30 -16.07 7.04
CA GLN A 2 -8.21 -17.04 6.72
C GLN A 2 -6.97 -16.85 7.62
N LEU A 3 -6.57 -15.60 7.89
CA LEU A 3 -5.45 -15.29 8.78
C LEU A 3 -5.70 -15.77 10.22
N GLU A 4 -6.90 -15.54 10.74
CA GLU A 4 -7.32 -16.00 12.08
C GLU A 4 -7.20 -17.51 12.24
N ARG A 5 -7.67 -18.25 11.22
CA ARG A 5 -7.55 -19.72 11.21
C ARG A 5 -6.09 -20.16 11.26
N LEU A 6 -5.22 -19.54 10.45
CA LEU A 6 -3.78 -19.82 10.45
C LEU A 6 -3.12 -19.52 11.80
N ILE A 7 -3.51 -18.45 12.48
CA ILE A 7 -2.98 -18.09 13.81
C ILE A 7 -3.44 -19.09 14.88
N LYS A 8 -4.71 -19.53 14.82
CA LYS A 8 -5.29 -20.43 15.82
C LYS A 8 -4.84 -21.88 15.66
N GLU A 9 -4.77 -22.37 14.43
CA GLU A 9 -4.47 -23.78 14.13
C GLU A 9 -2.97 -24.00 13.86
N GLY A 10 -2.23 -22.95 13.48
CA GLY A 10 -0.82 -23.04 13.14
C GLY A 10 0.08 -23.16 14.36
N ARG A 11 1.08 -24.05 14.28
CA ARG A 11 2.13 -24.16 15.31
C ARG A 11 3.01 -22.91 15.42
N VAL A 12 3.23 -22.22 14.30
CA VAL A 12 4.06 -21.02 14.20
C VAL A 12 3.23 -19.90 13.59
N LYS A 13 3.16 -18.76 14.29
CA LYS A 13 2.42 -17.58 13.83
C LYS A 13 3.11 -16.97 12.59
N PRO A 14 2.36 -16.57 11.54
CA PRO A 14 2.92 -15.83 10.43
C PRO A 14 3.57 -14.52 10.89
N ALA A 15 4.79 -14.24 10.41
CA ALA A 15 5.44 -12.97 10.70
C ALA A 15 4.85 -11.82 9.87
N VAL A 16 4.41 -12.11 8.64
CA VAL A 16 3.97 -11.12 7.66
C VAL A 16 2.74 -11.58 6.90
N LEU A 17 1.83 -10.63 6.63
CA LEU A 17 0.75 -10.73 5.67
C LEU A 17 1.04 -9.78 4.49
N GLN A 18 1.31 -10.34 3.30
CA GLN A 18 1.47 -9.54 2.08
C GLN A 18 0.16 -9.50 1.29
N ILE A 19 -0.40 -8.31 1.05
CA ILE A 19 -1.71 -8.10 0.42
C ILE A 19 -1.71 -6.83 -0.47
N GLU A 20 -2.68 -6.70 -1.38
CA GLU A 20 -2.83 -5.52 -2.24
C GLU A 20 -3.32 -4.35 -1.40
N ILE A 21 -2.57 -3.25 -1.33
CA ILE A 21 -3.01 -2.05 -0.60
C ILE A 21 -2.57 -0.79 -1.34
N HIS A 22 -3.51 0.09 -1.60
CA HIS A 22 -3.32 1.40 -2.24
C HIS A 22 -4.58 2.27 -2.00
N PRO A 23 -4.63 3.55 -2.40
CA PRO A 23 -5.75 4.44 -2.07
C PRO A 23 -7.15 3.96 -2.49
N GLN A 24 -7.24 3.07 -3.49
CA GLN A 24 -8.47 2.46 -3.98
C GLN A 24 -8.87 1.20 -3.19
N ILE A 25 -7.89 0.49 -2.60
CA ILE A 25 -8.08 -0.75 -1.84
C ILE A 25 -7.34 -0.58 -0.52
N ILE A 26 -8.00 0.05 0.45
CA ILE A 26 -7.34 0.51 1.68
C ILE A 26 -7.17 -0.58 2.74
N GLN A 27 -8.00 -1.64 2.70
CA GLN A 27 -7.93 -2.81 3.60
C GLN A 27 -7.93 -2.49 5.11
N THR A 28 -8.65 -1.45 5.54
CA THR A 28 -8.62 -0.96 6.93
C THR A 28 -8.85 -2.05 7.98
N GLU A 29 -9.89 -2.87 7.81
CA GLU A 29 -10.24 -3.91 8.79
C GLU A 29 -9.20 -5.03 8.87
N LEU A 30 -8.73 -5.53 7.71
CA LEU A 30 -7.73 -6.60 7.65
C LEU A 30 -6.36 -6.12 8.18
N VAL A 31 -5.97 -4.89 7.87
CA VAL A 31 -4.75 -4.27 8.39
C VAL A 31 -4.82 -4.17 9.91
N SER A 32 -5.89 -3.60 10.46
CA SER A 32 -6.09 -3.46 11.90
C SER A 32 -6.09 -4.83 12.60
N TYR A 33 -6.75 -5.83 12.02
CA TYR A 33 -6.74 -7.17 12.57
C TYR A 33 -5.34 -7.78 12.57
N ALA A 34 -4.65 -7.80 11.42
CA ALA A 34 -3.30 -8.36 11.31
C ALA A 34 -2.33 -7.70 12.31
N GLN A 35 -2.35 -6.37 12.40
CA GLN A 35 -1.54 -5.60 13.34
C GLN A 35 -1.87 -5.91 14.80
N SER A 36 -3.16 -6.07 15.17
CA SER A 36 -3.56 -6.46 16.53
C SER A 36 -3.07 -7.85 16.93
N GLN A 37 -2.86 -8.74 15.95
CA GLN A 37 -2.28 -10.06 16.16
C GLN A 37 -0.73 -10.05 16.15
N GLY A 38 -0.12 -8.87 16.00
CA GLY A 38 1.33 -8.69 15.87
C GLY A 38 1.89 -9.27 14.57
N VAL A 39 1.07 -9.32 13.50
CA VAL A 39 1.49 -9.71 12.14
C VAL A 39 1.81 -8.43 11.37
N VAL A 40 3.01 -8.35 10.80
CA VAL A 40 3.42 -7.21 9.96
C VAL A 40 2.62 -7.23 8.66
N VAL A 41 2.27 -6.06 8.13
CA VAL A 41 1.60 -5.96 6.83
C VAL A 41 2.56 -5.44 5.77
N MET A 42 2.66 -6.16 4.64
CA MET A 42 3.36 -5.72 3.42
C MET A 42 2.34 -5.41 2.31
N GLY A 43 2.42 -4.22 1.73
CA GLY A 43 1.52 -3.75 0.67
C GLY A 43 2.11 -3.93 -0.72
N TYR A 44 1.61 -4.91 -1.48
CA TYR A 44 1.91 -5.02 -2.91
C TYR A 44 1.00 -4.09 -3.73
N SER A 45 1.41 -3.79 -4.97
CA SER A 45 0.70 -2.85 -5.85
C SER A 45 0.49 -1.44 -5.28
N PRO A 46 1.45 -0.82 -4.56
CA PRO A 46 1.17 0.36 -3.73
C PRO A 46 0.64 1.57 -4.49
N PHE A 47 0.83 1.62 -5.82
CA PHE A 47 0.37 2.71 -6.67
C PHE A 47 -1.02 2.50 -7.27
N GLY A 48 -1.62 1.30 -7.18
CA GLY A 48 -2.97 1.04 -7.70
C GLY A 48 -3.20 1.60 -9.11
N SER A 49 -4.15 2.53 -9.24
CA SER A 49 -4.52 3.20 -10.51
C SER A 49 -3.76 4.50 -10.82
N LEU A 50 -2.81 4.92 -9.97
CA LEU A 50 -1.91 6.05 -10.28
C LEU A 50 -0.97 5.70 -11.45
N VAL A 51 -0.75 4.41 -11.71
CA VAL A 51 0.01 3.90 -12.84
C VAL A 51 -0.88 3.00 -13.69
N MET A 52 -0.73 3.09 -15.00
CA MET A 52 -1.50 2.27 -15.94
C MET A 52 -1.23 0.78 -15.68
N ARG A 53 -2.30 -0.02 -15.58
CA ARG A 53 -2.24 -1.48 -15.43
C ARG A 53 -2.87 -2.15 -16.63
N TYR A 54 -2.06 -2.78 -17.48
CA TYR A 54 -2.53 -3.62 -18.59
C TYR A 54 -3.61 -2.98 -19.50
N GLY A 55 -3.61 -1.64 -19.62
CA GLY A 55 -4.64 -0.92 -20.40
C GLY A 55 -6.03 -0.86 -19.75
N ILE A 56 -6.16 -1.23 -18.48
CA ILE A 56 -7.40 -1.19 -17.71
C ILE A 56 -7.50 0.13 -16.96
N ASP A 57 -8.61 0.85 -17.18
CA ASP A 57 -8.93 2.03 -16.40
C ASP A 57 -9.57 1.63 -15.06
N PHE A 58 -8.77 1.66 -13.99
CA PHE A 58 -9.23 1.28 -12.66
C PHE A 58 -9.76 2.50 -11.89
N PRO A 59 -10.94 2.43 -11.25
CA PRO A 59 -11.56 3.58 -10.59
C PRO A 59 -10.72 4.13 -9.43
N GLY A 60 -11.03 5.34 -9.00
CA GLY A 60 -10.37 6.02 -7.87
C GLY A 60 -9.24 6.96 -8.29
N PRO A 61 -8.46 7.48 -7.31
CA PRO A 61 -7.54 8.59 -7.55
C PRO A 61 -6.47 8.21 -8.56
N LYS A 62 -6.27 9.09 -9.53
CA LYS A 62 -5.20 9.04 -10.53
C LYS A 62 -4.00 9.86 -10.05
N ILE A 63 -2.93 9.84 -10.84
CA ILE A 63 -1.68 10.55 -10.51
C ILE A 63 -1.86 12.07 -10.36
N ASP A 64 -2.87 12.61 -11.05
CA ASP A 64 -3.28 14.01 -11.11
C ASP A 64 -4.48 14.34 -10.21
N ASN A 65 -4.84 13.44 -9.29
CA ASN A 65 -5.90 13.71 -8.32
C ASN A 65 -5.59 15.00 -7.51
N PRO A 66 -6.53 15.96 -7.41
CA PRO A 66 -6.24 17.28 -6.84
C PRO A 66 -5.80 17.21 -5.38
N THR A 67 -6.40 16.32 -4.57
CA THR A 67 -6.01 16.13 -3.17
C THR A 67 -4.59 15.60 -3.05
N LEU A 68 -4.19 14.64 -3.89
CA LEU A 68 -2.82 14.12 -3.87
C LEU A 68 -1.80 15.18 -4.35
N LEU A 69 -2.15 15.97 -5.37
CA LEU A 69 -1.32 17.05 -5.87
C LEU A 69 -1.13 18.18 -4.85
N GLU A 70 -2.19 18.54 -4.12
CA GLU A 70 -2.12 19.52 -3.03
C GLU A 70 -1.16 19.06 -1.93
N ILE A 71 -1.27 17.80 -1.49
CA ILE A 71 -0.37 17.22 -0.48
C ILE A 71 1.06 17.15 -1.02
N ALA A 72 1.25 16.71 -2.25
CA ALA A 72 2.55 16.64 -2.92
C ALA A 72 3.22 18.03 -2.96
N THR A 73 2.45 19.07 -3.32
CA THR A 73 2.92 20.46 -3.34
C THR A 73 3.29 20.94 -1.94
N LYS A 74 2.40 20.74 -0.96
CA LYS A 74 2.62 21.14 0.45
C LYS A 74 3.93 20.61 1.02
N TYR A 75 4.30 19.37 0.68
CA TYR A 75 5.50 18.72 1.21
C TYR A 75 6.69 18.72 0.24
N SER A 76 6.57 19.37 -0.93
CA SER A 76 7.60 19.33 -1.99
C SER A 76 8.01 17.90 -2.35
N LYS A 77 7.01 17.04 -2.57
CA LYS A 77 7.14 15.62 -2.93
C LYS A 77 6.33 15.32 -4.19
N THR A 78 6.49 14.09 -4.70
CA THR A 78 5.68 13.59 -5.82
C THR A 78 4.43 12.87 -5.32
N THR A 79 3.39 12.75 -6.16
CA THR A 79 2.18 11.97 -5.87
C THR A 79 2.52 10.51 -5.46
N PRO A 80 3.43 9.78 -6.15
CA PRO A 80 3.88 8.46 -5.68
C PRO A 80 4.49 8.46 -4.27
N GLN A 81 5.35 9.44 -3.95
CA GLN A 81 5.94 9.56 -2.60
C GLN A 81 4.88 9.80 -1.52
N VAL A 82 3.85 10.60 -1.82
CA VAL A 82 2.70 10.81 -0.92
C VAL A 82 1.98 9.50 -0.61
N VAL A 83 1.71 8.67 -1.63
CA VAL A 83 1.05 7.38 -1.44
C VAL A 83 1.92 6.40 -0.66
N LEU A 84 3.23 6.36 -0.93
CA LEU A 84 4.16 5.53 -0.14
C LEU A 84 4.22 5.99 1.31
N ARG A 85 4.31 7.30 1.57
CA ARG A 85 4.32 7.87 2.92
C ARG A 85 3.03 7.53 3.67
N TRP A 86 1.87 7.62 3.01
CA TRP A 86 0.59 7.23 3.58
C TRP A 86 0.55 5.74 4.01
N LEU A 87 1.16 4.83 3.24
CA LEU A 87 1.28 3.42 3.66
C LEU A 87 2.20 3.28 4.88
N VAL A 88 3.34 3.98 4.90
CA VAL A 88 4.28 3.95 6.02
C VAL A 88 3.64 4.52 7.30
N ASP A 89 2.87 5.60 7.21
CA ASP A 89 2.13 6.17 8.34
C ASP A 89 1.10 5.20 8.93
N ARG A 90 0.61 4.25 8.11
CA ARG A 90 -0.30 3.17 8.53
C ARG A 90 0.43 1.94 9.05
N ASN A 91 1.75 2.01 9.27
CA ASN A 91 2.60 0.89 9.66
C ASN A 91 2.49 -0.30 8.69
N ILE A 92 2.47 0.01 7.39
CA ILE A 92 2.49 -0.96 6.28
C ILE A 92 3.81 -0.78 5.54
N ILE A 93 4.46 -1.89 5.18
CA ILE A 93 5.69 -1.88 4.38
C ILE A 93 5.30 -1.90 2.89
N PRO A 94 5.43 -0.79 2.13
CA PRO A 94 5.15 -0.81 0.70
C PRO A 94 6.30 -1.47 -0.08
N ILE A 95 5.97 -2.16 -1.16
CA ILE A 95 6.97 -2.73 -2.10
C ILE A 95 6.79 -2.17 -3.51
N PRO A 96 7.19 -0.91 -3.77
CA PRO A 96 7.06 -0.29 -5.08
C PRO A 96 8.05 -0.88 -6.07
N LYS A 97 7.55 -1.36 -7.22
CA LYS A 97 8.38 -1.86 -8.31
C LYS A 97 8.73 -0.74 -9.28
N THR A 98 10.01 -0.64 -9.63
CA THR A 98 10.49 0.20 -10.74
C THR A 98 11.66 -0.47 -11.45
N VAL A 99 11.84 -0.16 -12.73
CA VAL A 99 13.06 -0.46 -13.50
C VAL A 99 13.85 0.80 -13.84
N LYS A 100 13.31 1.98 -13.52
CA LYS A 100 13.93 3.28 -13.76
C LYS A 100 14.70 3.69 -12.50
N TYR A 101 16.00 3.88 -12.64
CA TYR A 101 16.88 4.25 -11.53
C TYR A 101 16.50 5.58 -10.86
N SER A 102 16.06 6.57 -11.64
CA SER A 102 15.58 7.85 -11.10
C SER A 102 14.43 7.66 -10.11
N ARG A 103 13.46 6.80 -10.44
CA ARG A 103 12.32 6.45 -9.57
C ARG A 103 12.68 5.52 -8.42
N LEU A 104 13.81 4.80 -8.51
CA LEU A 104 14.30 3.97 -7.41
C LEU A 104 14.95 4.84 -6.33
N LYS A 105 15.60 5.94 -6.76
CA LYS A 105 16.23 6.93 -5.88
C LYS A 105 15.25 7.90 -5.24
N GLU A 106 14.22 8.27 -5.99
CA GLU A 106 13.10 9.11 -5.52
C GLU A 106 12.42 8.50 -4.29
#